data_AF-A0A9D3XKK7-F1
#
_entry.id   AF-A0A9D3XKK7-F1
#
_cell.length_a   1.000
_cell.length_b   1.000
_cell.length_c   1.000
_cell.angle_alpha   90.00
_cell.angle_beta   90.00
_cell.angle_gamma   90.00
#
_symmetry.space_group_name_H-M   'P 1'
#
loop_
_entity.id
_entity.type
_entity.pdbx_description
1 polymer ?
#
loop_
_entity_poly.entity_id
_entity_poly.type
_entity_poly.pdbx_seq_one_letter_code
_entity_poly.pdbx_strand_id
1 'polypeptide(L)'
;MFAWRRDSVGLQCSVTFRAPATRIIFCKDREAVSSQKGVLGKLTYDYDHAVSSSGNYSCGYEIKDSNSQVTRSQLSPAKHLNITGPAISLAVWATRCTLVLVLLVSAPVITFMMEKRGLAEPAGLEETPGGGSSIMGKRGLGMGDPH
;
A
#
# COMPACT_ATOMS: atom_id res chain seq x y z
N MET A 1 3.06 6.60 -21.93
CA MET A 1 3.04 5.18 -21.50
C MET A 1 2.50 5.13 -20.09
N PHE A 2 1.70 4.11 -19.77
CA PHE A 2 1.06 3.94 -18.45
C PHE A 2 1.61 2.69 -17.77
N ALA A 3 1.88 2.76 -16.47
CA ALA A 3 2.31 1.63 -15.64
C ALA A 3 1.73 1.76 -14.23
N TRP A 4 1.65 0.67 -13.48
CA TRP A 4 1.23 0.70 -12.08
C TRP A 4 2.42 0.81 -11.14
N ARG A 5 2.17 1.22 -9.90
CA ARG A 5 3.21 1.26 -8.87
C ARG A 5 3.67 -0.18 -8.58
N ARG A 6 4.99 -0.41 -8.60
CA ARG A 6 5.67 -1.72 -8.48
C ARG A 6 5.70 -2.57 -9.75
N ASP A 7 5.19 -2.09 -10.88
CA ASP A 7 5.47 -2.73 -12.15
C ASP A 7 6.93 -2.47 -12.56
N SER A 8 7.49 -3.39 -13.34
CA SER A 8 8.77 -3.17 -14.03
C SER A 8 8.49 -2.67 -15.44
N VAL A 9 9.12 -1.56 -15.83
CA VAL A 9 9.11 -1.06 -17.20
C VAL A 9 10.50 -1.19 -17.81
N GLY A 10 10.56 -1.73 -19.02
CA GLY A 10 11.79 -1.79 -19.81
C GLY A 10 12.09 -0.41 -20.41
N LEU A 11 13.17 0.21 -19.98
CA LEU A 11 13.72 1.41 -20.60
C LEU A 11 14.81 1.01 -21.59
N GLN A 12 14.71 1.47 -22.83
CA GLN A 12 15.70 1.21 -23.86
C GLN A 12 16.38 2.52 -24.29
N CYS A 13 17.71 2.50 -24.26
CA CYS A 13 18.57 3.59 -24.73
C CYS A 13 19.39 3.15 -25.94
N SER A 14 19.32 3.92 -27.02
CA SER A 14 20.10 3.68 -28.24
C SER A 14 21.18 4.73 -28.41
N VAL A 15 22.42 4.28 -28.54
CA VAL A 15 23.63 5.10 -28.69
C VAL A 15 24.07 5.06 -30.14
N THR A 16 24.49 6.21 -30.67
CA THR A 16 24.98 6.29 -32.05
C THR A 16 26.37 5.64 -32.17
N PHE A 17 26.60 4.90 -33.27
CA PHE A 17 27.85 4.17 -33.54
C PHE A 17 29.14 5.01 -33.49
N ARG A 18 29.03 6.33 -33.61
CA ARG A 18 30.16 7.27 -33.67
C ARG A 18 30.84 7.50 -32.33
N ALA A 19 30.22 7.10 -31.23
CA ALA A 19 30.75 7.30 -29.89
C ALA A 19 30.93 5.94 -29.19
N PRO A 20 32.17 5.49 -28.92
CA PRO A 20 32.39 4.33 -28.06
C PRO A 20 32.02 4.74 -26.63
N ALA A 21 30.74 4.65 -26.30
CA ALA A 21 30.26 4.94 -24.97
C ALA A 21 30.94 4.00 -23.97
N THR A 22 31.52 4.59 -22.94
CA THR A 22 32.15 3.88 -21.83
C THR A 22 31.18 3.69 -20.67
N ARG A 23 30.17 4.54 -20.59
CA ARG A 23 29.09 4.46 -19.60
C ARG A 23 27.77 4.93 -20.21
N ILE A 24 26.69 4.23 -19.90
CA ILE A 24 25.31 4.59 -20.26
C ILE A 24 24.59 4.98 -18.98
N ILE A 25 23.84 6.08 -19.03
CA ILE A 25 23.17 6.65 -17.87
C ILE A 25 21.70 6.76 -18.19
N PHE A 26 20.87 6.16 -17.34
CA PHE A 26 19.43 6.33 -17.37
C PHE A 26 19.06 7.37 -16.33
N CYS A 27 18.29 8.36 -16.74
CA CYS A 27 17.89 9.47 -15.90
C CYS A 27 16.37 9.50 -15.72
N LYS A 28 15.93 9.88 -14.53
CA LYS A 28 14.56 10.27 -14.22
C LYS A 28 14.60 11.70 -13.69
N ASP A 29 13.83 12.59 -14.29
CA ASP A 29 13.76 14.01 -13.92
C ASP A 29 15.15 14.68 -13.85
N ARG A 30 16.03 14.28 -14.80
CA ARG A 30 17.45 14.69 -14.93
C ARG A 30 18.40 14.14 -13.85
N GLU A 31 17.91 13.32 -12.92
CA GLU A 31 18.72 12.62 -11.94
C GLU A 31 19.02 11.19 -12.40
N ALA A 32 20.25 10.71 -12.21
CA ALA A 32 20.64 9.37 -12.63
C ALA A 32 20.00 8.31 -11.74
N VAL A 33 19.24 7.39 -12.34
CA VAL A 33 18.63 6.24 -11.66
C VAL A 33 19.37 4.94 -11.90
N SER A 34 20.15 4.86 -12.98
CA SER A 34 20.96 3.70 -13.30
C SER A 34 22.16 4.09 -14.16
N SER A 35 23.24 3.34 -14.02
CA SER A 35 24.49 3.52 -14.75
C SER A 35 25.04 2.17 -15.13
N GLN A 36 25.27 1.96 -16.42
CA GLN A 36 25.79 0.71 -16.97
C GLN A 36 27.11 0.98 -17.69
N LYS A 37 28.02 0.01 -17.67
CA LYS A 37 29.25 0.09 -18.46
C LYS A 37 28.89 -0.09 -19.94
N GLY A 38 29.44 0.77 -20.79
CA GLY A 38 29.32 0.61 -22.23
C GLY A 38 30.12 -0.59 -22.72
N VAL A 39 29.55 -1.33 -23.67
CA VAL A 39 30.15 -2.51 -24.30
C VAL A 39 30.45 -2.17 -25.75
N LEU A 40 31.67 -2.46 -26.18
CA LEU A 40 32.10 -2.19 -27.56
C LEU A 40 31.18 -2.93 -28.55
N GLY A 41 30.71 -2.21 -29.57
CA GLY A 41 29.79 -2.76 -30.58
C GLY A 41 28.32 -2.84 -30.14
N LYS A 42 28.01 -2.64 -28.85
CA LYS A 42 26.63 -2.61 -28.36
C LYS A 42 26.07 -1.20 -28.48
N LEU A 43 25.01 -1.06 -29.28
CA LEU A 43 24.34 0.22 -29.53
C LEU A 43 23.06 0.40 -28.70
N THR A 44 22.48 -0.68 -28.19
CA THR A 44 21.20 -0.64 -27.47
C THR A 44 21.38 -1.19 -26.07
N TYR A 45 20.87 -0.48 -25.08
CA TYR A 45 20.98 -0.83 -23.67
C TYR A 45 19.60 -0.80 -23.04
N ASP A 46 19.26 -1.89 -22.35
CA ASP A 46 17.99 -2.06 -21.69
C ASP A 46 18.19 -1.93 -20.16
N TYR A 47 17.17 -1.42 -19.48
CA TYR A 47 17.15 -1.28 -18.03
C TYR A 47 15.72 -1.50 -17.51
N ASP A 48 15.55 -2.55 -16.72
CA ASP A 48 14.29 -2.83 -16.04
C ASP A 48 14.17 -1.92 -14.82
N HIS A 49 13.28 -0.93 -14.93
CA HIS A 49 13.05 0.05 -13.87
C HIS A 49 11.81 -0.30 -13.08
N ALA A 50 11.97 -0.49 -11.76
CA ALA A 50 10.84 -0.63 -10.84
C ALA A 50 10.15 0.73 -10.65
N VAL A 51 8.90 0.81 -11.10
CA VAL A 51 8.17 2.07 -11.21
C VAL A 51 7.63 2.53 -9.84
N SER A 52 8.11 3.68 -9.37
CA SER A 52 7.77 4.28 -8.07
C SER A 52 6.85 5.50 -8.16
N SER A 53 7.18 6.45 -9.03
CA SER A 53 6.41 7.67 -9.33
C SER A 53 6.44 8.02 -10.83
N SER A 54 5.45 8.79 -11.31
CA SER A 54 5.48 9.42 -12.63
C SER A 54 6.74 10.29 -12.78
N GLY A 55 7.20 10.47 -14.00
CA GLY A 55 8.37 11.31 -14.25
C GLY A 55 8.85 11.28 -15.70
N ASN A 56 9.84 12.12 -15.97
CA ASN A 56 10.45 12.26 -17.28
C ASN A 56 11.72 11.42 -17.36
N TYR A 57 11.71 10.41 -18.23
CA TYR A 57 12.84 9.51 -18.41
C TYR A 57 13.64 9.92 -19.64
N SER A 58 14.95 10.00 -19.49
CA SER A 58 15.89 10.23 -20.58
C SER A 58 17.11 9.34 -20.39
N CYS A 59 17.94 9.25 -21.43
CA CYS A 59 19.23 8.59 -21.30
C CYS A 59 20.34 9.44 -21.91
N GLY A 60 21.56 9.19 -21.46
CA GLY A 60 22.77 9.78 -22.01
C GLY A 60 23.92 8.79 -21.91
N TYR A 61 25.05 9.18 -22.46
CA TYR A 61 26.26 8.38 -22.38
C TYR A 61 27.49 9.23 -22.08
N GLU A 62 28.50 8.57 -21.55
CA GLU A 62 29.81 9.14 -21.31
C GLU A 62 30.85 8.44 -22.17
N ILE A 63 31.70 9.24 -22.77
CA ILE A 63 32.89 8.77 -23.46
C ILE A 63 34.07 9.13 -22.56
N LYS A 64 34.89 8.13 -22.25
CA LYS A 64 36.18 8.34 -21.61
C LYS A 64 37.24 8.26 -22.69
N ASP A 65 38.02 9.32 -22.84
CA ASP A 65 39.13 9.34 -23.79
C ASP A 65 40.37 8.63 -23.23
N SER A 66 41.45 8.60 -24.02
CA SER A 66 42.72 7.99 -23.65
C SER A 66 43.36 8.65 -22.41
N ASN A 67 43.09 9.94 -22.18
CA ASN A 67 43.61 10.71 -21.07
C ASN A 67 42.73 10.62 -19.83
N SER A 68 41.77 9.70 -19.83
CA SER A 68 40.77 9.53 -18.76
C SER A 68 39.83 10.71 -18.57
N GLN A 69 39.79 11.66 -19.49
CA GLN A 69 38.80 12.73 -19.48
C GLN A 69 37.44 12.17 -19.87
N VAL A 70 36.42 12.54 -19.10
CA VAL A 70 35.04 12.06 -19.30
C VAL A 70 34.22 13.17 -19.94
N THR A 71 33.70 12.88 -21.13
CA THR A 71 32.78 13.77 -21.87
C THR A 71 31.38 13.19 -21.84
N ARG A 72 30.40 13.98 -21.36
CA ARG A 72 28.99 13.61 -21.35
C ARG A 72 28.30 14.03 -22.64
N SER A 73 27.45 13.16 -23.17
CA SER A 73 26.54 13.51 -24.25
C SER A 73 25.46 14.46 -23.76
N GLN A 74 24.78 15.11 -24.71
CA GLN A 74 23.45 15.66 -24.43
C GLN A 74 22.50 14.50 -24.09
N LEU A 75 21.53 14.76 -23.21
CA LEU A 75 20.49 13.79 -22.88
C LEU A 75 19.54 13.63 -24.07
N SER A 76 19.02 12.42 -24.23
CA SER A 76 17.95 12.14 -25.18
C SER A 76 16.71 13.00 -24.89
N PRO A 77 15.83 13.17 -25.88
CA PRO A 77 14.48 13.68 -25.60
C PRO A 77 13.82 12.89 -24.47
N ALA A 78 13.18 13.61 -23.56
CA ALA A 78 12.52 13.00 -22.42
C ALA A 78 11.23 12.30 -22.85
N LYS A 79 10.99 11.10 -22.32
CA LYS A 79 9.73 10.36 -22.44
C LYS A 79 9.03 10.37 -21.09
N HIS A 80 7.82 10.93 -21.06
CA HIS A 80 7.03 10.99 -19.84
C HIS A 80 6.32 9.65 -19.59
N LEU A 81 6.60 9.05 -18.43
CA LEU A 81 5.89 7.88 -17.92
C LEU A 81 4.88 8.34 -16.87
N ASN A 82 3.61 8.02 -17.08
CA ASN A 82 2.57 8.31 -16.11
C ASN A 82 2.21 7.05 -15.33
N ILE A 83 2.26 7.12 -14.00
CA ILE A 83 1.72 6.06 -13.16
C ILE A 83 0.24 6.33 -12.95
N THR A 84 -0.59 5.38 -13.37
CA THR A 84 -1.98 5.36 -12.96
C THR A 84 -2.03 4.70 -11.58
N GLY A 85 -2.42 5.45 -10.56
CA GLY A 85 -2.67 4.86 -9.24
C GLY A 85 -3.86 3.90 -9.32
N PRO A 86 -4.01 2.95 -8.36
CA PRO A 86 -5.22 2.15 -8.27
C PRO A 86 -6.41 3.11 -8.25
N ALA A 87 -7.23 3.07 -9.30
CA ALA A 87 -8.50 3.77 -9.28
C ALA A 87 -9.33 3.06 -8.21
N ILE A 88 -9.34 3.60 -6.98
CA ILE A 88 -10.34 3.20 -6.00
C ILE A 88 -11.66 3.56 -6.67
N SER A 89 -12.38 2.56 -7.14
CA SER A 89 -13.65 2.77 -7.83
C SER A 89 -14.52 3.68 -6.96
N LEU A 90 -15.17 4.67 -7.58
CA LEU A 90 -16.16 5.52 -6.91
C LEU A 90 -17.17 4.66 -6.14
N ALA A 91 -17.49 3.47 -6.65
CA ALA A 91 -18.33 2.51 -5.94
C ALA A 91 -17.69 2.04 -4.63
N VAL A 92 -16.41 1.62 -4.64
CA VAL A 92 -15.69 1.17 -3.44
C VAL A 92 -15.56 2.30 -2.42
N TRP A 93 -15.32 3.53 -2.87
CA TRP A 93 -15.30 4.69 -1.98
C TRP A 93 -16.69 4.97 -1.41
N ALA A 94 -17.74 4.98 -2.25
CA ALA A 94 -19.11 5.17 -1.81
C ALA A 94 -19.54 4.12 -0.80
N THR A 95 -19.26 2.83 -1.03
CA THR A 95 -19.57 1.75 -0.09
C THR A 95 -18.85 1.92 1.25
N ARG A 96 -17.59 2.35 1.24
CA ARG A 96 -16.86 2.62 2.49
C ARG A 96 -17.45 3.81 3.23
N CYS A 97 -17.81 4.88 2.52
CA CYS A 97 -18.45 6.04 3.13
C CYS A 97 -19.84 5.71 3.70
N THR A 98 -20.68 4.98 2.96
CA THR A 98 -22.02 4.60 3.43
C THR A 98 -21.94 3.70 4.66
N LEU A 99 -21.02 2.74 4.69
CA LEU A 99 -20.81 1.88 5.86
C LEU A 99 -20.44 2.70 7.11
N VAL A 100 -19.53 3.67 6.99
CA VAL A 100 -19.14 4.55 8.09
C VAL A 100 -20.33 5.38 8.59
N LEU A 101 -21.13 5.95 7.67
CA LEU A 101 -22.32 6.72 8.04
C LEU A 101 -23.38 5.85 8.73
N VAL A 102 -23.62 4.63 8.25
CA VAL A 102 -24.55 3.68 8.89
C VAL A 102 -24.11 3.36 10.31
N LEU A 103 -22.83 3.11 10.53
CA LEU A 103 -22.29 2.84 11.88
C LEU A 103 -22.48 4.03 12.82
N LEU A 104 -22.15 5.25 12.36
CA LEU A 104 -22.30 6.48 13.15
C LEU A 104 -23.75 6.78 13.53
N VAL A 105 -24.71 6.51 12.65
CA VAL A 105 -26.14 6.73 12.93
C VAL A 105 -26.72 5.60 13.79
N SER A 106 -26.23 4.37 13.63
CA SER A 106 -26.74 3.22 14.39
C SER A 106 -26.40 3.28 15.89
N ALA A 107 -25.22 3.80 16.26
CA ALA A 107 -24.79 3.87 17.66
C ALA A 107 -25.79 4.62 18.57
N PRO A 108 -26.22 5.87 18.27
CA PRO A 108 -27.20 6.57 19.11
C PRO A 108 -28.60 5.93 19.07
N VAL A 109 -29.01 5.31 17.96
CA VAL A 109 -30.30 4.60 17.88
C VAL A 109 -30.31 3.35 18.74
N ILE A 110 -29.21 2.59 18.76
CA ILE A 110 -29.04 1.42 19.62
C ILE A 110 -29.07 1.86 21.08
N THR A 111 -28.32 2.90 21.45
CA THR A 111 -28.32 3.46 22.81
C THR A 111 -29.72 3.92 23.23
N PHE A 112 -30.44 4.63 22.37
CA PHE A 112 -31.81 5.07 22.63
C PHE A 112 -32.78 3.89 22.81
N MET A 113 -32.64 2.82 22.02
CA MET A 113 -33.45 1.61 22.15
C MET A 113 -33.13 0.81 23.42
N MET A 114 -31.88 0.82 23.88
CA MET A 114 -31.49 0.20 25.16
C MET A 114 -32.05 1.00 26.35
N GLU A 115 -32.03 2.34 26.28
CA GLU A 115 -32.60 3.20 27.32
C GLU A 115 -34.12 3.04 27.43
N LYS A 116 -34.83 2.95 26.29
CA LYS A 116 -36.30 2.81 26.28
C LYS A 116 -36.80 1.43 26.71
N ARG A 117 -35.94 0.41 26.73
CA ARG A 117 -36.28 -0.96 27.16
C ARG A 117 -35.82 -1.27 28.59
N GLY A 118 -35.20 -0.31 29.28
CA GLY A 118 -34.70 -0.44 30.65
C GLY A 118 -35.71 -0.19 31.78
N LEU A 119 -37.03 -0.15 31.50
CA LEU A 119 -38.06 -0.01 32.55
C LEU A 119 -39.16 -1.08 32.40
N ALA A 120 -38.76 -2.34 32.46
CA ALA A 120 -39.65 -3.39 32.93
C ALA A 120 -39.19 -3.76 34.36
N GLU A 121 -39.66 -2.98 35.33
CA GLU A 121 -39.68 -3.38 36.73
C GLU A 121 -40.70 -4.53 36.86
N PRO A 122 -40.31 -5.76 37.25
CA PRO A 122 -41.27 -6.77 37.60
C PRO A 122 -41.87 -6.39 38.96
N ALA A 123 -43.09 -5.83 38.94
CA ALA A 123 -43.93 -5.78 40.12
C ALA A 123 -44.23 -7.21 40.57
N GLY A 124 -43.59 -7.64 41.64
CA GLY A 124 -43.74 -8.96 42.23
C GLY A 124 -43.37 -8.91 43.71
N LEU A 125 -44.19 -8.23 44.49
CA LEU A 125 -44.12 -8.25 45.95
C LEU A 125 -45.52 -8.53 46.49
N GLU A 126 -45.83 -9.80 46.70
CA GLU A 126 -46.77 -10.21 47.74
C GLU A 126 -46.04 -11.24 48.61
N GLU A 127 -45.76 -10.83 49.84
CA GLU A 127 -45.21 -11.70 50.87
C GLU A 127 -46.33 -12.57 51.44
N THR A 128 -46.08 -13.87 51.60
CA THR A 128 -46.84 -14.68 52.55
C THR A 128 -45.86 -15.38 53.51
N PRO A 129 -45.95 -15.13 54.83
CA PRO A 129 -45.15 -15.84 55.82
C PRO A 129 -45.80 -17.18 56.15
N GLY A 130 -45.06 -18.28 55.98
CA GLY A 130 -45.60 -19.62 56.23
C GLY A 130 -44.53 -20.71 56.28
N GLY A 131 -43.77 -20.71 57.38
CA GLY A 131 -43.26 -21.89 58.09
C GLY A 131 -42.79 -23.15 57.35
N GLY A 132 -41.54 -23.53 57.66
CA GLY A 132 -41.30 -24.87 58.21
C GLY A 132 -40.39 -25.80 57.39
N SER A 133 -39.25 -26.12 58.02
CA SER A 133 -38.41 -27.33 57.86
C SER A 133 -37.85 -27.66 56.48
N SER A 134 -36.67 -28.25 56.29
CA SER A 134 -35.46 -28.57 57.04
C SER A 134 -34.67 -29.49 56.09
N ILE A 135 -33.36 -29.64 56.30
CA ILE A 135 -32.54 -30.83 55.95
C ILE A 135 -31.77 -30.84 54.61
N MET A 136 -30.47 -31.15 54.78
CA MET A 136 -29.40 -31.62 53.88
C MET A 136 -29.04 -30.72 52.68
N GLY A 137 -27.86 -30.12 52.56
CA GLY A 137 -26.55 -30.61 52.96
C GLY A 137 -25.91 -31.44 51.85
N LYS A 138 -25.10 -30.83 50.99
CA LYS A 138 -23.91 -31.49 50.43
C LYS A 138 -22.87 -30.50 49.91
N ARG A 139 -21.71 -30.54 50.58
CA ARG A 139 -20.42 -30.01 50.14
C ARG A 139 -19.81 -30.91 49.06
N GLY A 140 -18.92 -30.31 48.27
CA GLY A 140 -17.89 -30.93 47.44
C GLY A 140 -17.55 -29.92 46.34
N LEU A 141 -16.55 -29.04 46.40
CA LEU A 141 -15.13 -29.14 46.78
C LEU A 141 -14.36 -30.20 45.98
N GLY A 142 -13.42 -29.71 45.15
CA GLY A 142 -12.46 -30.43 44.32
C GLY A 142 -12.24 -29.62 43.03
N MET A 143 -11.39 -28.61 42.93
CA MET A 143 -9.97 -28.44 43.31
C MET A 143 -9.01 -29.32 42.50
N GLY A 144 -8.25 -28.66 41.60
CA GLY A 144 -6.93 -29.06 41.11
C GLY A 144 -6.89 -30.16 40.03
N ASP A 145 -5.97 -30.19 39.09
CA ASP A 145 -4.81 -29.33 38.81
C ASP A 145 -4.16 -29.84 37.49
N PRO A 146 -3.10 -29.18 36.97
CA PRO A 146 -2.65 -29.25 35.58
C PRO A 146 -1.59 -30.33 35.32
N HIS A 147 -1.41 -30.68 34.04
CA HIS A 147 -0.13 -30.92 33.39
C HIS A 147 -0.25 -30.68 31.88
#